data_AF-A0A9X1XFD8-F1
#
_entry.id   AF-A0A9X1XFD8-F1
#
_cell.length_a   1.000
_cell.length_b   1.000
_cell.length_c   1.000
_cell.angle_alpha   90.00
_cell.angle_beta   90.00
_cell.angle_gamma   90.00
#
_symmetry.space_group_name_H-M   'P 1'
#
loop_
_entity.id
_entity.type
_entity.pdbx_description
1 polymer ?
#
loop_
_entity_poly.entity_id
_entity_poly.type
_entity_poly.pdbx_seq_one_letter_code
_entity_poly.pdbx_strand_id
1 'polypeptide(L)'
;MTLENILSLPELEGKLLNEARTQGFIASMAAAPNILPPEEWLPFLWGGDEVAPFSDGEQLENYIELVIQMWNAFRPALLDGTWEWPLTCKLDDEDIVSIQTRDFCEGMLQGWQLARDDWETIMPEQSEDNALLGGVLLSLSMLYDPETSISTLSEQGIEGLEQFEEIFNAIPVMLCGLTQRGAALVEQQ
;
A
#
# COMPACT_ATOMS: atom_id res chain seq x y z
N MET A 1 -4.01 18.26 14.04
CA MET A 1 -2.94 18.50 13.04
C MET A 1 -3.14 17.49 11.91
N THR A 2 -2.85 17.78 10.65
CA THR A 2 -2.94 16.77 9.57
C THR A 2 -1.62 16.02 9.42
N LEU A 3 -1.64 14.85 8.76
CA LEU A 3 -0.42 14.09 8.45
C LEU A 3 0.54 14.94 7.59
N GLU A 4 0.02 15.60 6.56
CA GLU A 4 0.77 16.54 5.72
C GLU A 4 1.51 17.62 6.54
N ASN A 5 0.84 18.20 7.55
CA ASN A 5 1.46 19.20 8.41
C ASN A 5 2.66 18.63 9.18
N ILE A 6 2.56 17.40 9.70
CA ILE A 6 3.67 16.76 10.42
C ILE A 6 4.82 16.43 9.46
N LEU A 7 4.51 15.86 8.30
CA LEU A 7 5.52 15.49 7.29
C LEU A 7 6.24 16.70 6.71
N SER A 8 5.63 17.89 6.74
CA SER A 8 6.23 19.15 6.30
C SER A 8 7.22 19.79 7.28
N LEU A 9 7.40 19.20 8.47
CA LEU A 9 8.26 19.77 9.50
C LEU A 9 9.75 19.60 9.15
N PRO A 10 10.57 20.68 9.18
CA PRO A 10 11.96 20.62 8.76
C PRO A 10 12.81 19.59 9.51
N GLU A 11 12.53 19.35 10.79
CA GLU A 11 13.25 18.37 11.59
C GLU A 11 12.96 16.91 11.22
N LEU A 12 11.88 16.66 10.47
CA LEU A 12 11.43 15.35 9.99
C LEU A 12 11.72 15.12 8.50
N GLU A 13 12.26 16.13 7.79
CA GLU A 13 12.57 16.05 6.36
C GLU A 13 13.50 14.86 6.06
N GLY A 14 13.05 13.98 5.16
CA GLY A 14 13.79 12.78 4.75
C GLY A 14 13.90 11.67 5.81
N LYS A 15 13.24 11.81 6.96
CA LYS A 15 13.24 10.79 8.03
C LYS A 15 11.98 9.94 8.07
N LEU A 16 10.88 10.47 7.55
CA LEU A 16 9.59 9.79 7.46
C LEU A 16 9.28 9.45 6.01
N LEU A 17 8.49 8.40 5.79
CA LEU A 17 7.82 8.20 4.51
C LEU A 17 6.97 9.42 4.19
N ASN A 18 6.91 9.77 2.90
CA ASN A 18 5.99 10.81 2.45
C ASN A 18 4.52 10.36 2.60
N GLU A 19 3.58 11.27 2.37
CA GLU A 19 2.16 11.01 2.63
C GLU A 19 1.63 9.83 1.79
N ALA A 20 1.94 9.79 0.50
CA ALA A 20 1.46 8.76 -0.39
C ALA A 20 2.04 7.37 -0.04
N ARG A 21 3.35 7.28 0.24
CA ARG A 21 3.99 6.05 0.73
C ARG A 21 3.39 5.59 2.05
N THR A 22 3.14 6.53 2.97
CA THR A 22 2.47 6.22 4.24
C THR A 22 1.09 5.63 3.98
N GLN A 23 0.28 6.25 3.12
CA GLN A 23 -1.05 5.73 2.76
C GLN A 23 -0.97 4.34 2.15
N GLY A 24 -0.04 4.10 1.24
CA GLY A 24 0.18 2.78 0.64
C GLY A 24 0.57 1.73 1.67
N PHE A 25 1.53 2.05 2.53
CA PHE A 25 1.98 1.16 3.60
C PHE A 25 0.84 0.79 4.54
N ILE A 26 0.04 1.77 4.96
CA ILE A 26 -1.11 1.56 5.83
C ILE A 26 -2.23 0.78 5.14
N ALA A 27 -2.47 1.01 3.85
CA ALA A 27 -3.39 0.18 3.06
C ALA A 27 -2.93 -1.28 3.03
N SER A 28 -1.63 -1.54 2.97
CA SER A 28 -1.07 -2.90 3.01
C SER A 28 -1.27 -3.57 4.37
N MET A 29 -0.99 -2.85 5.46
CA MET A 29 -1.26 -3.33 6.82
C MET A 29 -2.76 -3.52 7.08
N ALA A 30 -3.61 -2.73 6.43
CA ALA A 30 -5.06 -2.88 6.49
C ALA A 30 -5.58 -4.02 5.59
N ALA A 31 -4.86 -4.39 4.53
CA ALA A 31 -5.22 -5.49 3.64
C ALA A 31 -4.74 -6.86 4.16
N ALA A 32 -3.71 -6.88 5.01
CA ALA A 32 -3.11 -8.10 5.57
C ALA A 32 -4.16 -9.08 6.13
N PRO A 33 -3.96 -10.40 5.99
CA PRO A 33 -4.96 -11.39 6.34
C PRO A 33 -5.13 -11.44 7.86
N ASN A 34 -4.02 -11.44 8.60
CA ASN A 34 -4.00 -11.26 10.04
C ASN A 34 -3.74 -9.79 10.40
N ILE A 35 -4.23 -9.38 11.57
CA ILE A 35 -3.96 -8.06 12.11
C ILE A 35 -2.60 -8.08 12.78
N LEU A 36 -1.64 -7.33 12.24
CA LEU A 36 -0.34 -7.14 12.86
C LEU A 36 -0.43 -6.04 13.94
N PRO A 37 0.16 -6.27 15.14
CA PRO A 37 0.26 -5.23 16.16
C PRO A 37 0.99 -3.97 15.63
N PRO A 38 0.51 -2.75 15.93
CA PRO A 38 1.17 -1.51 15.48
C PRO A 38 2.66 -1.42 15.79
N GLU A 39 3.09 -1.93 16.94
CA GLU A 39 4.49 -1.95 17.34
C GLU A 39 5.41 -2.71 16.36
N GLU A 40 4.86 -3.66 15.58
CA GLU A 40 5.64 -4.45 14.63
C GLU A 40 5.88 -3.73 13.31
N TRP A 41 5.01 -2.79 12.92
CA TRP A 41 5.09 -2.13 11.61
C TRP A 41 5.28 -0.60 11.68
N LEU A 42 4.94 0.06 12.79
CA LEU A 42 5.16 1.50 12.96
C LEU A 42 6.61 1.93 12.70
N PRO A 43 7.65 1.21 13.18
CA PRO A 43 9.05 1.58 12.92
C PRO A 43 9.41 1.76 11.45
N PHE A 44 8.75 1.02 10.56
CA PHE A 44 9.03 1.07 9.13
C PHE A 44 8.60 2.39 8.49
N LEU A 45 7.68 3.13 9.10
CA LEU A 45 7.29 4.48 8.63
C LEU A 45 8.42 5.51 8.75
N TRP A 46 9.44 5.21 9.53
CA TRP A 46 10.66 6.01 9.68
C TRP A 46 11.95 5.22 9.41
N GLY A 47 11.86 4.19 8.56
CA GLY A 47 13.03 3.45 8.08
C GLY A 47 13.49 2.29 8.97
N GLY A 48 12.70 1.90 9.97
CA GLY A 48 12.95 0.71 10.81
C GLY A 48 13.85 0.97 12.01
N ASP A 49 14.22 2.23 12.29
CA ASP A 49 15.01 2.58 13.46
C ASP A 49 14.22 2.32 14.77
N GLU A 50 14.89 1.81 15.79
CA GLU A 50 14.30 1.59 17.13
C GLU A 50 13.82 2.90 17.78
N VAL A 51 14.44 4.02 17.42
CA VAL A 51 14.13 5.34 17.95
C VAL A 51 13.41 6.16 16.88
N ALA A 52 12.17 6.55 17.15
CA ALA A 52 11.41 7.39 16.25
C ALA A 52 12.05 8.79 16.12
N PRO A 53 12.05 9.41 14.93
CA PRO A 53 12.77 10.65 14.65
C PRO A 53 12.14 11.92 15.25
N PHE A 54 11.25 11.76 16.23
CA PHE A 54 10.51 12.84 16.86
C PHE A 54 11.25 13.36 18.08
N SER A 55 11.41 14.67 18.15
CA SER A 55 12.06 15.33 19.29
C SER A 55 11.09 15.60 20.46
N ASP A 56 9.79 15.53 20.17
CA ASP A 56 8.70 15.77 21.11
C ASP A 56 7.78 14.53 21.16
N GLY A 57 7.49 14.07 22.37
CA GLY A 57 6.60 12.92 22.59
C GLY A 57 5.17 13.20 22.15
N GLU A 58 4.69 14.44 22.32
CA GLU A 58 3.34 14.82 21.87
C GLU A 58 3.23 14.78 20.34
N GLN A 59 4.31 15.16 19.64
CA GLN A 59 4.38 15.08 18.18
C GLN A 59 4.35 13.63 17.68
N LEU A 60 5.07 12.73 18.34
CA LEU A 60 5.05 11.29 18.05
C LEU A 60 3.66 10.70 18.28
N GLU A 61 3.04 11.00 19.42
CA GLU A 61 1.69 10.52 19.74
C GLU A 61 0.68 10.98 18.70
N ASN A 62 0.69 12.27 18.32
CA ASN A 62 -0.17 12.79 17.26
C ASN A 62 0.05 12.09 15.90
N TYR A 63 1.31 11.82 15.54
CA TYR A 63 1.63 11.09 14.31
C TYR A 63 1.07 9.66 14.33
N ILE A 64 1.30 8.92 15.42
CA ILE A 64 0.78 7.57 15.60
C ILE A 64 -0.75 7.57 15.56
N GLU A 65 -1.41 8.52 16.24
CA GLU A 65 -2.87 8.63 16.22
C GLU A 65 -3.42 8.81 14.80
N LEU A 66 -2.81 9.67 13.98
CA LEU A 66 -3.22 9.88 12.59
C LEU A 66 -3.05 8.62 11.74
N VAL A 67 -1.93 7.92 11.92
CA VAL A 67 -1.63 6.66 11.22
C VAL A 67 -2.63 5.56 11.61
N ILE A 68 -2.93 5.43 12.90
CA ILE A 68 -3.91 4.45 13.40
C ILE A 68 -5.33 4.81 12.97
N GLN A 69 -5.70 6.08 12.96
CA GLN A 69 -6.98 6.53 12.41
C GLN A 69 -7.12 6.18 10.92
N MET A 70 -6.04 6.32 10.14
CA MET A 70 -6.02 5.93 8.75
C MET A 70 -6.21 4.41 8.58
N TRP A 71 -5.50 3.59 9.37
CA TRP A 71 -5.70 2.14 9.36
C TRP A 71 -7.14 1.76 9.73
N ASN A 72 -7.71 2.40 10.75
CA ASN A 72 -9.09 2.20 11.17
C ASN A 72 -10.13 2.65 10.13
N ALA A 73 -9.77 3.52 9.20
CA ALA A 73 -10.60 3.88 8.07
C ALA A 73 -10.46 2.88 6.91
N PHE A 74 -9.23 2.44 6.61
CA PHE A 74 -8.94 1.57 5.49
C PHE A 74 -9.39 0.13 5.72
N ARG A 75 -9.14 -0.46 6.90
CA ARG A 75 -9.47 -1.87 7.17
C ARG A 75 -10.96 -2.16 6.98
N PRO A 76 -11.91 -1.40 7.56
CA PRO A 76 -13.33 -1.63 7.32
C PRO A 76 -13.70 -1.40 5.85
N ALA A 77 -13.21 -0.33 5.22
CA ALA A 77 -13.53 -0.03 3.83
C ALA A 77 -13.08 -1.15 2.87
N LEU A 78 -11.91 -1.74 3.12
CA LEU A 78 -11.40 -2.88 2.34
C LEU A 78 -12.27 -4.13 2.52
N LEU A 79 -12.67 -4.43 3.76
CA LEU A 79 -13.54 -5.57 4.07
C LEU A 79 -14.97 -5.38 3.54
N ASP A 80 -15.48 -4.15 3.54
CA ASP A 80 -16.81 -3.81 3.04
C ASP A 80 -16.84 -3.65 1.50
N GLY A 81 -15.68 -3.66 0.84
CA GLY A 81 -15.58 -3.50 -0.61
C GLY A 81 -15.83 -2.07 -1.09
N THR A 82 -15.59 -1.08 -0.24
CA THR A 82 -15.82 0.34 -0.50
C THR A 82 -14.54 1.18 -0.43
N TRP A 83 -13.38 0.54 -0.31
CA TRP A 83 -12.11 1.24 -0.34
C TRP A 83 -11.83 1.75 -1.76
N GLU A 84 -11.31 2.98 -1.83
CA GLU A 84 -10.97 3.68 -3.07
C GLU A 84 -9.59 4.30 -2.91
N TRP A 85 -8.97 4.67 -4.03
CA TRP A 85 -7.70 5.39 -4.04
C TRP A 85 -7.75 6.65 -3.16
N PRO A 86 -6.67 6.97 -2.43
CA PRO A 86 -6.53 8.29 -1.83
C PRO A 86 -6.67 9.39 -2.90
N LEU A 87 -7.22 10.55 -2.52
CA LEU A 87 -7.49 11.66 -3.45
C LEU A 87 -6.23 12.20 -4.17
N THR A 88 -5.05 11.93 -3.63
CA THR A 88 -3.74 12.29 -4.18
C THR A 88 -3.28 11.34 -5.29
N CYS A 89 -3.77 10.10 -5.32
CA CYS A 89 -3.44 9.09 -6.32
C CYS A 89 -4.30 9.29 -7.56
N LYS A 90 -3.65 9.52 -8.71
CA LYS A 90 -4.27 9.82 -10.00
C LYS A 90 -3.43 9.28 -11.16
N LEU A 91 -4.01 9.33 -12.35
CA LEU A 91 -3.27 9.32 -13.60
C LEU A 91 -2.77 10.74 -13.91
N ASP A 92 -1.66 10.83 -14.63
CA ASP A 92 -1.07 12.05 -15.17
C ASP A 92 -1.62 12.36 -16.57
N ASP A 93 -1.08 13.41 -17.20
CA ASP A 93 -1.56 13.89 -18.51
C ASP A 93 -1.23 12.91 -19.67
N GLU A 94 -0.39 11.90 -19.44
CA GLU A 94 -0.03 10.86 -20.42
C GLU A 94 -0.76 9.53 -20.16
N ASP A 95 -1.80 9.53 -19.31
CA ASP A 95 -2.52 8.34 -18.83
C ASP A 95 -1.60 7.32 -18.11
N ILE A 96 -0.45 7.81 -17.60
CA ILE A 96 0.46 7.07 -16.73
C ILE A 96 0.15 7.44 -15.29
N VAL A 97 0.55 6.61 -14.33
CA VAL A 97 0.35 6.91 -12.90
C VAL A 97 1.20 8.09 -12.42
N SER A 98 0.57 8.99 -11.65
CA SER A 98 1.25 10.12 -11.02
C SER A 98 2.34 9.68 -10.03
N ILE A 99 3.25 10.60 -9.68
CA ILE A 99 4.30 10.35 -8.68
C ILE A 99 3.68 9.90 -7.35
N GLN A 100 2.57 10.49 -6.93
CA GLN A 100 1.85 10.11 -5.71
C GLN A 100 1.31 8.68 -5.81
N THR A 101 0.77 8.27 -6.95
CA THR A 101 0.32 6.89 -7.16
C THR A 101 1.50 5.91 -7.13
N ARG A 102 2.64 6.26 -7.75
CA ARG A 102 3.87 5.45 -7.69
C ARG A 102 4.36 5.29 -6.25
N ASP A 103 4.41 6.38 -5.51
CA ASP A 103 4.79 6.42 -4.09
C ASP A 103 3.82 5.59 -3.22
N PHE A 104 2.51 5.66 -3.49
CA PHE A 104 1.54 4.79 -2.82
C PHE A 104 1.84 3.32 -3.11
N CYS A 105 2.08 2.96 -4.38
CA CYS A 105 2.39 1.58 -4.74
C CYS A 105 3.70 1.11 -4.09
N GLU A 106 4.71 1.98 -3.98
CA GLU A 106 5.94 1.70 -3.23
C GLU A 106 5.64 1.36 -1.77
N GLY A 107 4.88 2.21 -1.07
CA GLY A 107 4.49 1.98 0.32
C GLY A 107 3.69 0.69 0.49
N MET A 108 2.76 0.41 -0.43
CA MET A 108 1.95 -0.81 -0.45
C MET A 108 2.82 -2.07 -0.56
N LEU A 109 3.78 -2.06 -1.48
CA LEU A 109 4.73 -3.15 -1.68
C LEU A 109 5.70 -3.30 -0.51
N GLN A 110 6.11 -2.21 0.13
CA GLN A 110 6.91 -2.26 1.36
C GLN A 110 6.14 -2.93 2.50
N GLY A 111 4.91 -2.48 2.77
CA GLY A 111 4.04 -3.10 3.78
C GLY A 111 3.77 -4.57 3.47
N TRP A 112 3.64 -4.92 2.19
CA TRP A 112 3.41 -6.29 1.76
C TRP A 112 4.52 -7.23 2.24
N GLN A 113 5.78 -6.80 2.15
CA GLN A 113 6.91 -7.62 2.58
C GLN A 113 6.86 -7.97 4.06
N LEU A 114 6.29 -7.12 4.91
CA LEU A 114 6.14 -7.41 6.34
C LEU A 114 5.11 -8.52 6.59
N ALA A 115 4.00 -8.51 5.85
CA ALA A 115 2.93 -9.50 5.99
C ALA A 115 3.13 -10.72 5.06
N ARG A 116 4.28 -10.84 4.39
CA ARG A 116 4.52 -11.83 3.34
C ARG A 116 4.32 -13.27 3.85
N ASP A 117 4.90 -13.60 4.99
CA ASP A 117 4.85 -14.95 5.56
C ASP A 117 3.40 -15.35 5.88
N ASP A 118 2.59 -14.41 6.34
CA ASP A 118 1.16 -14.61 6.58
C ASP A 118 0.42 -14.88 5.28
N TRP A 119 0.66 -14.06 4.26
CA TRP A 119 0.06 -14.26 2.95
C TRP A 119 0.45 -15.59 2.29
N GLU A 120 1.71 -15.99 2.37
CA GLU A 120 2.18 -17.29 1.87
C GLU A 120 1.59 -18.46 2.66
N THR A 121 1.27 -18.25 3.94
CA THR A 121 0.58 -19.24 4.78
C THR A 121 -0.90 -19.38 4.40
N ILE A 122 -1.60 -18.26 4.18
CA ILE A 122 -3.04 -18.24 3.87
C ILE A 122 -3.31 -18.62 2.39
N MET A 123 -2.47 -18.13 1.47
CA MET A 123 -2.57 -18.33 0.03
C MET A 123 -1.26 -18.91 -0.52
N PRO A 124 -0.94 -20.18 -0.21
CA PRO A 124 0.31 -20.79 -0.66
C PRO A 124 0.35 -20.91 -2.18
N GLU A 125 1.55 -20.95 -2.77
CA GLU A 125 1.77 -20.94 -4.24
C GLU A 125 0.93 -21.97 -5.02
N GLN A 126 0.60 -23.09 -4.38
CA GLN A 126 -0.12 -24.22 -4.96
C GLN A 126 -1.65 -24.04 -4.93
N SER A 127 -2.15 -22.97 -4.28
CA SER A 127 -3.58 -22.69 -4.13
C SER A 127 -4.14 -21.91 -5.32
N GLU A 128 -5.43 -22.10 -5.60
CA GLU A 128 -6.13 -21.29 -6.62
C GLU A 128 -6.17 -19.80 -6.24
N ASP A 129 -6.15 -19.50 -4.94
CA ASP A 129 -6.16 -18.15 -4.38
C ASP A 129 -4.84 -17.39 -4.60
N ASN A 130 -3.72 -18.11 -4.74
CA ASN A 130 -2.43 -17.48 -5.02
C ASN A 130 -2.41 -16.74 -6.38
N ALA A 131 -3.26 -17.11 -7.33
CA ALA A 131 -3.38 -16.38 -8.59
C ALA A 131 -3.98 -14.98 -8.38
N LEU A 132 -4.95 -14.83 -7.47
CA LEU A 132 -5.51 -13.53 -7.09
C LEU A 132 -4.43 -12.65 -6.46
N LEU A 133 -3.68 -13.24 -5.53
CA LEU A 133 -2.57 -12.59 -4.87
C LEU A 133 -1.50 -12.11 -5.88
N GLY A 134 -1.00 -13.03 -6.70
CA GLY A 134 0.01 -12.72 -7.71
C GLY A 134 -0.45 -11.64 -8.69
N GLY A 135 -1.73 -11.66 -9.07
CA GLY A 135 -2.33 -10.63 -9.92
C GLY A 135 -2.31 -9.24 -9.28
N VAL A 136 -2.71 -9.11 -8.02
CA VAL A 136 -2.67 -7.83 -7.27
C VAL A 136 -1.24 -7.31 -7.15
N LEU A 137 -0.29 -8.17 -6.78
CA LEU A 137 1.12 -7.79 -6.63
C LEU A 137 1.75 -7.35 -7.96
N LEU A 138 1.44 -8.05 -9.05
CA LEU A 138 1.91 -7.69 -10.37
C LEU A 138 1.34 -6.32 -10.79
N SER A 139 0.04 -6.11 -10.61
CA SER A 139 -0.61 -4.83 -10.89
C SER A 139 0.03 -3.68 -10.10
N LEU A 140 0.23 -3.83 -8.79
CA LEU A 140 0.91 -2.81 -7.97
C LEU A 140 2.36 -2.58 -8.39
N SER A 141 3.09 -3.64 -8.77
CA SER A 141 4.48 -3.53 -9.26
C SER A 141 4.56 -2.77 -10.57
N MET A 142 3.60 -2.98 -11.48
CA MET A 142 3.52 -2.22 -12.73
C MET A 142 3.27 -0.73 -12.49
N LEU A 143 2.36 -0.39 -11.57
CA LEU A 143 2.09 1.02 -11.22
C LEU A 143 3.24 1.65 -10.42
N TYR A 144 4.01 0.87 -9.67
CA TYR A 144 5.19 1.39 -8.97
C TYR A 144 6.29 1.83 -9.95
N ASP A 145 6.59 0.99 -10.96
CA ASP A 145 7.61 1.24 -11.96
C ASP A 145 7.05 1.13 -13.40
N PRO A 146 6.29 2.14 -13.85
CA PRO A 146 5.69 2.13 -15.17
C PRO A 146 6.73 2.20 -16.29
N GLU A 147 7.87 2.86 -16.08
CA GLU A 147 8.94 3.00 -17.07
C GLU A 147 9.55 1.64 -17.45
N THR A 148 9.94 0.85 -16.45
CA THR A 148 10.44 -0.52 -16.66
C THR A 148 9.35 -1.42 -17.24
N SER A 149 8.11 -1.25 -16.79
CA SER A 149 6.96 -2.02 -17.27
C SER A 149 6.70 -1.76 -18.76
N ILE A 150 6.69 -0.49 -19.19
CA ILE A 150 6.53 -0.09 -20.60
C ILE A 150 7.66 -0.66 -21.45
N SER A 151 8.91 -0.54 -21.00
CA SER A 151 10.06 -1.09 -21.72
C SER A 151 9.91 -2.60 -21.95
N THR A 152 9.54 -3.33 -20.89
CA THR A 152 9.37 -4.79 -20.94
C THR A 152 8.21 -5.21 -21.85
N LEU A 153 7.09 -4.48 -21.81
CA LEU A 153 5.92 -4.75 -22.66
C LEU A 153 6.23 -4.47 -24.14
N SER A 154 6.94 -3.38 -24.42
CA SER A 154 7.37 -3.03 -25.78
C SER A 154 8.30 -4.10 -26.38
N GLU A 155 9.23 -4.64 -25.58
CA GLU A 155 10.07 -5.77 -26.01
C GLU A 155 9.27 -7.04 -26.35
N GLN A 156 8.10 -7.22 -25.72
CA GLN A 156 7.18 -8.32 -25.99
C GLN A 156 6.16 -8.03 -27.11
N GLY A 157 6.25 -6.85 -27.73
CA GLY A 157 5.34 -6.42 -28.80
C GLY A 157 3.94 -6.05 -28.30
N ILE A 158 3.80 -5.73 -27.01
CA ILE A 158 2.56 -5.24 -26.40
C ILE A 158 2.66 -3.70 -26.38
N GLU A 159 1.80 -3.04 -27.15
CA GLU A 159 1.71 -1.57 -27.21
C GLU A 159 0.38 -1.11 -26.58
N GLY A 160 0.43 -0.14 -25.67
CA GLY A 160 -0.76 0.53 -25.14
C GLY A 160 -0.62 1.02 -23.70
N LEU A 161 -0.76 2.33 -23.50
CA LEU A 161 -0.85 2.95 -22.17
C LEU A 161 -2.21 2.70 -21.50
N GLU A 162 -3.23 2.33 -22.29
CA GLU A 162 -4.59 1.96 -21.82
C GLU A 162 -4.54 0.88 -20.72
N GLN A 163 -3.51 0.02 -20.74
CA GLN A 163 -3.31 -0.99 -19.71
C GLN A 163 -3.06 -0.40 -18.31
N PHE A 164 -2.40 0.76 -18.19
CA PHE A 164 -2.16 1.40 -16.89
C PHE A 164 -3.42 2.02 -16.32
N GLU A 165 -4.24 2.66 -17.15
CA GLU A 165 -5.55 3.17 -16.74
C GLU A 165 -6.47 2.02 -16.27
N GLU A 166 -6.52 0.92 -17.03
CA GLU A 166 -7.30 -0.26 -16.64
C GLU A 166 -6.81 -0.85 -15.31
N ILE A 167 -5.49 -1.03 -15.15
CA ILE A 167 -4.92 -1.52 -13.90
C ILE A 167 -5.24 -0.56 -12.75
N PHE A 168 -5.01 0.74 -12.93
CA PHE A 168 -5.28 1.76 -11.92
C PHE A 168 -6.74 1.70 -11.46
N ASN A 169 -7.69 1.64 -12.40
CA ASN A 169 -9.12 1.57 -12.09
C ASN A 169 -9.54 0.23 -11.46
N ALA A 170 -8.79 -0.86 -11.72
CA ALA A 170 -9.08 -2.19 -11.17
C ALA A 170 -8.55 -2.37 -9.73
N ILE A 171 -7.49 -1.66 -9.33
CA ILE A 171 -6.83 -1.85 -8.02
C ILE A 171 -7.80 -1.83 -6.84
N PRO A 172 -8.74 -0.86 -6.69
CA PRO A 172 -9.64 -0.82 -5.55
C PRO A 172 -10.46 -2.12 -5.39
N VAL A 173 -11.03 -2.60 -6.49
CA VAL A 173 -11.82 -3.85 -6.52
C VAL A 173 -10.93 -5.05 -6.23
N MET A 174 -9.77 -5.13 -6.88
CA MET A 174 -8.83 -6.25 -6.69
C MET A 174 -8.32 -6.33 -5.25
N LEU A 175 -7.98 -5.19 -4.65
CA LEU A 175 -7.46 -5.11 -3.29
C LEU A 175 -8.53 -5.45 -2.24
N CYS A 176 -9.75 -4.94 -2.42
CA CYS A 176 -10.88 -5.34 -1.58
C CYS A 176 -11.14 -6.84 -1.67
N GLY A 177 -11.21 -7.39 -2.90
CA GLY A 177 -11.43 -8.82 -3.12
C GLY A 177 -10.35 -9.70 -2.49
N LEU A 178 -9.07 -9.31 -2.62
CA LEU A 178 -7.95 -9.99 -1.98
C LEU A 178 -8.08 -9.94 -0.45
N THR A 179 -8.39 -8.77 0.12
CA THR A 179 -8.52 -8.58 1.57
C THR A 179 -9.67 -9.43 2.14
N GLN A 180 -10.84 -9.39 1.51
CA GLN A 180 -12.00 -10.20 1.89
C GLN A 180 -11.70 -11.69 1.81
N ARG A 181 -11.03 -12.12 0.74
CA ARG A 181 -10.66 -13.53 0.56
C ARG A 181 -9.65 -13.97 1.61
N GLY A 182 -8.63 -13.17 1.88
CA GLY A 182 -7.65 -13.42 2.93
C GLY A 182 -8.29 -13.56 4.30
N ALA A 183 -9.17 -12.62 4.68
CA ALA A 183 -9.90 -12.67 5.94
C ALA A 183 -10.79 -13.92 6.06
N ALA A 184 -11.52 -14.27 4.99
CA ALA A 184 -12.37 -15.45 4.98
C ALA A 184 -11.58 -16.77 5.11
N LEU A 185 -10.35 -16.83 4.58
CA LEU A 185 -9.48 -18.00 4.72
C LEU A 185 -8.91 -18.12 6.13
N VAL A 186 -8.54 -16.99 6.77
CA VAL A 186 -8.11 -16.98 8.19
C VAL A 186 -9.21 -17.50 9.11
N GLU A 187 -10.47 -17.12 8.90
CA GLU A 187 -11.61 -17.62 9.69
C GLU A 187 -11.86 -19.13 9.55
N GLN A 188 -11.33 -19.75 8.50
CA GLN A 188 -11.48 -21.18 8.21
C GLN A 188 -10.35 -22.05 8.77
N GLN A 189 -9.28 -21.43 9.31
CA GLN A 189 -8.17 -22.13 9.97
C GLN A 189 -8.52 -22.54 11.40
#